data_AF-A0A6B3RXC9-F1
#
_entry.id   AF-A0A6B3RXC9-F1
#
_cell.length_a   1.000
_cell.length_b   1.000
_cell.length_c   1.000
_cell.angle_alpha   90.00
_cell.angle_beta   90.00
_cell.angle_gamma   90.00
#
_symmetry.space_group_name_H-M   'P 1'
#
loop_
_entity.id
_entity.type
_entity.pdbx_description
1 polymer ?
#
loop_
_entity_poly.entity_id
_entity_poly.type
_entity_poly.pdbx_seq_one_letter_code
_entity_poly.pdbx_strand_id
1 'polypeptide(L)'
;MAAKSELTAKQEAFAYAVGFESKNYSQAYREIYNVKSKTLDRTVWSKASRIANEGKVSARIDELKSKRREEISRTITWNLKEAENELLLLLKKNKNDIMRAEKNGQPAKHANNTALLGAIQQLTEIYKITIPEEVNEIEEYEDNGLIDALNSNQEGLWDDED
;
A
#
# COMPACT_ATOMS: atom_id res chain seq x y z
N MET A 1 23.71 -27.15 -4.04
CA MET A 1 24.19 -26.11 -3.11
C MET A 1 24.37 -24.84 -3.91
N ALA A 2 23.46 -23.86 -3.79
CA ALA A 2 23.53 -22.62 -4.57
C ALA A 2 24.70 -21.77 -4.06
N ALA A 3 25.59 -21.38 -4.97
CA ALA A 3 26.74 -20.53 -4.65
C ALA A 3 26.24 -19.19 -4.09
N LYS A 4 26.41 -19.01 -2.77
CA LYS A 4 26.28 -17.74 -2.07
C LYS A 4 27.27 -16.78 -2.72
N SER A 5 26.78 -15.95 -3.65
CA SER A 5 27.57 -14.96 -4.36
C SER A 5 28.33 -14.11 -3.34
N GLU A 6 29.66 -14.04 -3.48
CA GLU A 6 30.54 -13.36 -2.52
C GLU A 6 30.33 -11.83 -2.60
N LEU A 7 29.23 -11.35 -2.04
CA LEU A 7 29.08 -9.96 -1.65
C LEU A 7 29.98 -9.74 -0.44
N THR A 8 30.77 -8.67 -0.48
CA THR A 8 31.48 -8.21 0.71
C THR A 8 30.47 -7.74 1.75
N ALA A 9 30.85 -7.74 3.04
CA ALA A 9 29.97 -7.26 4.11
C ALA A 9 29.44 -5.84 3.85
N LYS A 10 30.23 -4.97 3.22
CA LYS A 10 29.81 -3.61 2.84
C LYS A 10 28.81 -3.60 1.68
N GLN A 11 28.96 -4.50 0.71
CA GLN A 11 28.02 -4.62 -0.40
C GLN A 11 26.68 -5.20 0.07
N GLU A 12 26.71 -6.18 0.97
CA GLU A 12 25.49 -6.74 1.58
C GLU A 12 24.77 -5.68 2.42
N ALA A 13 25.50 -4.94 3.27
CA ALA A 13 24.93 -3.84 4.03
C ALA A 13 24.32 -2.76 3.12
N PHE A 14 24.96 -2.49 1.97
CA PHE A 14 24.46 -1.51 1.00
C PHE A 14 23.17 -2.00 0.34
N ALA A 15 23.14 -3.27 -0.07
CA ALA A 15 21.95 -3.89 -0.63
C ALA A 15 20.79 -3.89 0.38
N TYR A 16 21.07 -4.14 1.66
CA TYR A 16 20.08 -4.08 2.75
C TYR A 16 19.52 -2.67 2.97
N ALA A 17 20.39 -1.67 3.12
CA ALA A 17 19.97 -0.28 3.28
C ALA A 17 19.08 0.20 2.12
N VAL A 18 19.43 -0.17 0.90
CA VAL A 18 18.69 0.24 -0.29
C VAL A 18 17.41 -0.58 -0.50
N GLY A 19 17.51 -1.91 -0.47
CA GLY A 19 16.42 -2.80 -0.85
C GLY A 19 15.43 -3.08 0.28
N PHE A 20 15.90 -3.09 1.53
CA PHE A 20 15.08 -3.43 2.69
C PHE A 20 14.79 -2.23 3.61
N GLU A 21 15.65 -1.22 3.70
CA GLU A 21 15.36 0.00 4.49
C GLU A 21 14.79 1.16 3.63
N SER A 22 14.77 1.02 2.31
CA SER A 22 14.32 2.04 1.34
C SER A 22 15.14 3.35 1.38
N LYS A 23 16.43 3.27 1.73
CA LYS A 23 17.35 4.42 1.61
C LYS A 23 17.73 4.65 0.16
N ASN A 24 17.96 5.91 -0.20
CA ASN A 24 18.54 6.21 -1.51
C ASN A 24 20.03 5.79 -1.57
N TYR A 25 20.55 5.58 -2.79
CA TYR A 25 21.90 5.07 -2.98
C TYR A 25 22.97 5.95 -2.34
N SER A 26 22.81 7.28 -2.41
CA SER A 26 23.77 8.24 -1.83
C SER A 26 23.79 8.19 -0.30
N GLN A 27 22.63 8.07 0.34
CA GLN A 27 22.49 7.91 1.79
C GLN A 27 23.15 6.61 2.26
N ALA A 28 22.75 5.48 1.65
CA ALA A 28 23.33 4.18 1.96
C ALA A 28 24.85 4.16 1.76
N TYR A 29 25.35 4.75 0.68
CA TYR A 29 26.77 4.83 0.41
C TYR A 29 27.54 5.66 1.45
N ARG A 30 26.99 6.80 1.89
CA ARG A 30 27.63 7.65 2.91
C ARG A 30 27.75 6.93 4.25
N GLU A 31 26.67 6.29 4.69
CA GLU A 31 26.61 5.58 5.97
C GLU A 31 27.59 4.39 6.00
N ILE A 32 27.57 3.57 4.95
CA ILE A 32 28.27 2.27 4.95
C ILE A 32 29.76 2.42 4.59
N TYR A 33 30.08 3.35 3.70
CA TYR A 33 31.47 3.59 3.28
C TYR A 33 32.15 4.70 4.09
N ASN A 34 31.49 5.22 5.14
CA ASN A 34 31.98 6.27 6.04
C ASN A 34 32.59 7.44 5.26
N VAL A 35 31.81 7.98 4.33
CA VAL A 35 32.27 9.03 3.42
C VAL A 35 32.45 10.34 4.19
N LYS A 36 33.64 10.95 4.06
CA LYS A 36 33.93 12.25 4.69
C LYS A 36 32.91 13.30 4.27
N SER A 37 32.47 14.14 5.21
CA SER A 37 31.49 15.22 4.98
C SER A 37 31.88 16.18 3.86
N LYS A 38 33.18 16.39 3.64
CA LYS A 38 33.73 17.25 2.58
C LYS A 38 33.67 16.62 1.17
N THR A 39 33.20 15.38 1.04
CA THR A 39 33.13 14.71 -0.27
C THR A 39 31.97 15.27 -1.08
N LEU A 40 32.28 15.74 -2.29
CA LEU A 40 31.30 16.27 -3.25
C LEU A 40 30.16 15.27 -3.51
N ASP A 41 28.94 15.78 -3.56
CA ASP A 41 27.73 14.99 -3.79
C ASP A 41 27.76 14.25 -5.11
N ARG A 42 28.28 14.87 -6.18
CA ARG A 42 28.48 14.24 -7.49
C ARG A 42 29.34 12.97 -7.39
N THR A 43 30.39 13.02 -6.57
CA THR A 43 31.30 11.88 -6.38
C THR A 43 30.60 10.76 -5.62
N VAL A 44 29.81 11.10 -4.60
CA VAL A 44 29.01 10.13 -3.84
C VAL A 44 28.00 9.47 -4.76
N TRP A 45 27.22 10.26 -5.50
CA TRP A 45 26.19 9.76 -6.41
C TRP A 45 26.78 8.83 -7.47
N SER A 46 27.88 9.23 -8.13
CA SER A 46 28.55 8.41 -9.14
C SER A 46 29.06 7.08 -8.58
N LYS A 47 29.69 7.08 -7.39
CA LYS A 47 30.19 5.85 -6.76
C LYS A 47 29.07 4.95 -6.26
N ALA A 48 28.03 5.53 -5.65
CA ALA A 48 26.88 4.80 -5.17
C ALA A 48 26.13 4.12 -6.33
N SER A 49 25.91 4.85 -7.43
CA SER A 49 25.32 4.32 -8.65
C SER A 49 26.15 3.17 -9.24
N ARG A 50 27.48 3.34 -9.29
CA ARG A 50 28.37 2.26 -9.76
C ARG A 50 28.23 0.98 -8.93
N ILE A 51 28.17 1.08 -7.60
CA ILE A 51 27.99 -0.08 -6.72
C ILE A 51 26.61 -0.71 -6.89
N ALA A 52 25.56 0.10 -6.99
CA ALA A 52 24.21 -0.41 -7.20
C ALA A 52 24.09 -1.19 -8.52
N ASN A 53 24.79 -0.76 -9.57
CA ASN A 53 24.79 -1.40 -10.89
C ASN A 53 25.75 -2.60 -11.00
N GLU A 54 26.50 -2.95 -9.96
CA GLU A 54 27.24 -4.21 -9.96
C GLU A 54 26.24 -5.37 -9.96
N GLY A 55 26.29 -6.25 -10.97
CA GLY A 55 25.23 -7.26 -11.20
C GLY A 55 24.87 -8.10 -9.96
N LYS A 56 25.86 -8.43 -9.12
CA LYS A 56 25.63 -9.16 -7.85
C LYS A 56 24.91 -8.33 -6.78
N VAL A 57 25.20 -7.03 -6.71
CA VAL A 57 24.58 -6.11 -5.75
C VAL A 57 23.18 -5.74 -6.21
N SER A 58 22.99 -5.48 -7.51
CA SER A 58 21.67 -5.23 -8.10
C SER A 58 20.72 -6.39 -7.84
N ALA A 59 21.13 -7.62 -8.16
CA ALA A 59 20.31 -8.80 -7.91
C ALA A 59 19.93 -8.95 -6.43
N ARG A 60 20.85 -8.62 -5.52
CA ARG A 60 20.60 -8.66 -4.07
C ARG A 60 19.63 -7.58 -3.62
N ILE A 61 19.73 -6.37 -4.18
CA ILE A 61 18.77 -5.28 -3.91
C ILE A 61 17.37 -5.71 -4.32
N ASP A 62 17.23 -6.31 -5.50
CA ASP A 62 15.92 -6.72 -6.03
C ASP A 62 15.29 -7.84 -5.21
N GLU A 63 16.08 -8.82 -4.77
CA GLU A 63 15.64 -9.86 -3.83
C GLU A 63 15.11 -9.25 -2.52
N LEU A 64 15.86 -8.31 -1.94
CA LEU A 64 15.50 -7.65 -0.69
C LEU A 64 14.25 -6.77 -0.83
N LYS A 65 14.08 -6.10 -1.97
CA LYS A 65 12.84 -5.37 -2.30
C LYS A 65 11.64 -6.31 -2.37
N SER A 66 11.78 -7.47 -3.03
CA SER A 66 10.71 -8.46 -3.09
C SER A 66 10.33 -8.95 -1.70
N LYS A 67 11.33 -9.30 -0.89
CA LYS A 67 11.10 -9.73 0.49
C LYS A 67 10.42 -8.65 1.34
N ARG A 68 10.83 -7.39 1.20
CA ARG A 68 10.19 -6.26 1.88
C ARG A 68 8.72 -6.13 1.45
N ARG A 69 8.42 -6.23 0.15
CA ARG A 69 7.04 -6.21 -0.36
C ARG A 69 6.21 -7.35 0.21
N GLU A 70 6.76 -8.56 0.29
CA GLU A 70 6.08 -9.71 0.87
C GLU A 70 5.82 -9.55 2.38
N GLU A 71 6.77 -8.99 3.13
CA GLU A 71 6.60 -8.71 4.57
C GLU A 71 5.55 -7.61 4.81
N ILE A 72 5.60 -6.53 4.02
CA ILE A 72 4.62 -5.46 4.07
C ILE A 72 3.23 -6.00 3.70
N SER A 73 3.13 -6.74 2.59
CA SER A 73 1.88 -7.35 2.14
C SER A 73 1.28 -8.24 3.23
N ARG A 74 2.07 -9.15 3.82
CA ARG A 74 1.59 -10.00 4.93
C ARG A 74 1.12 -9.20 6.13
N THR A 75 1.87 -8.15 6.52
CA THR A 75 1.52 -7.30 7.66
C THR A 75 0.22 -6.53 7.40
N ILE A 76 0.08 -5.94 6.21
CA ILE A 76 -1.14 -5.24 5.79
C ILE A 76 -2.33 -6.21 5.76
N THR A 77 -2.17 -7.39 5.16
CA THR A 77 -3.23 -8.41 5.10
C THR A 77 -3.68 -8.85 6.49
N TRP A 78 -2.75 -9.02 7.44
CA TRP A 78 -3.08 -9.38 8.81
C TRP A 78 -3.88 -8.28 9.51
N ASN A 79 -3.37 -7.05 9.49
CA ASN A 79 -4.03 -5.89 10.11
C ASN A 79 -5.42 -5.63 9.50
N LEU A 80 -5.55 -5.83 8.17
CA LEU A 80 -6.83 -5.70 7.46
C LEU A 80 -7.85 -6.72 7.95
N LYS A 81 -7.44 -7.98 8.06
CA LYS A 81 -8.32 -9.06 8.53
C LYS A 81 -8.75 -8.85 9.98
N GLU A 82 -7.86 -8.33 10.82
CA GLU A 82 -8.19 -7.96 12.20
C GLU A 82 -9.23 -6.82 12.23
N ALA A 83 -9.01 -5.74 11.47
CA ALA A 83 -9.95 -4.62 11.38
C ALA A 83 -11.33 -5.06 10.85
N GLU A 84 -11.37 -5.91 9.82
CA GLU A 84 -12.60 -6.48 9.28
C GLU A 84 -13.37 -7.29 10.34
N ASN A 85 -12.66 -8.10 11.14
CA ASN A 85 -13.27 -8.91 12.20
C ASN A 85 -13.88 -8.05 13.32
N GLU A 86 -13.16 -7.03 13.78
CA GLU A 86 -13.67 -6.10 14.79
C GLU A 86 -14.93 -5.39 14.31
N LEU A 87 -14.93 -4.99 13.03
CA LEU A 87 -16.05 -4.32 12.42
C LEU A 87 -17.27 -5.23 12.29
N LEU A 88 -17.08 -6.45 11.83
CA LEU A 88 -18.13 -7.45 11.71
C LEU A 88 -18.76 -7.74 13.08
N LEU A 89 -17.97 -7.69 14.15
CA LEU A 89 -18.44 -7.81 15.51
C LEU A 89 -19.28 -6.60 15.96
N LEU A 90 -18.88 -5.37 15.60
CA LEU A 90 -19.68 -4.16 15.84
C LEU A 90 -21.01 -4.20 15.07
N LEU A 91 -20.99 -4.62 13.80
CA LEU A 91 -22.20 -4.77 12.98
C LEU A 91 -23.16 -5.80 13.59
N LYS A 92 -22.65 -6.95 14.03
CA LYS A 92 -23.46 -7.99 14.70
C LYS A 92 -24.10 -7.46 15.99
N LYS A 93 -23.35 -6.73 16.82
CA LYS A 93 -23.87 -6.12 18.05
C LYS A 93 -24.98 -5.11 17.73
N ASN A 94 -24.72 -4.18 16.81
CA ASN A 94 -25.71 -3.19 16.39
C ASN A 94 -26.98 -3.83 15.81
N LYS A 95 -26.86 -4.87 14.97
CA LYS A 95 -28.01 -5.61 14.44
C LYS A 95 -28.85 -6.22 15.55
N ASN A 96 -28.22 -6.87 16.53
CA ASN A 96 -28.92 -7.46 17.67
C ASN A 96 -29.64 -6.39 18.51
N ASP A 97 -29.03 -5.23 18.68
CA ASP A 97 -29.65 -4.11 19.41
C ASP A 97 -30.85 -3.53 18.65
N ILE A 98 -30.77 -3.41 17.33
CA ILE A 98 -31.91 -3.03 16.48
C ILE A 98 -33.06 -4.05 16.63
N MET A 99 -32.76 -5.35 16.54
CA MET A 99 -33.79 -6.39 16.71
C MET A 99 -34.42 -6.38 18.10
N ARG A 100 -33.65 -6.07 19.14
CA ARG A 100 -34.17 -5.90 20.51
C ARG A 100 -35.07 -4.67 20.61
N ALA A 101 -34.66 -3.55 20.01
CA ALA A 101 -35.45 -2.32 20.00
C ALA A 101 -36.79 -2.55 19.30
N GLU A 102 -36.77 -3.17 18.12
CA GLU A 102 -37.96 -3.53 17.33
C GLU A 102 -38.89 -4.48 18.10
N LYS A 103 -38.36 -5.56 18.68
CA LYS A 103 -39.14 -6.50 19.51
C LYS A 103 -39.81 -5.83 20.71
N ASN A 104 -39.18 -4.79 21.26
CA ASN A 104 -39.68 -4.05 22.40
C ASN A 104 -40.53 -2.82 21.99
N GLY A 105 -40.80 -2.61 20.69
CA GLY A 105 -41.55 -1.46 20.18
C GLY A 105 -40.84 -0.11 20.36
N GLN A 106 -39.52 -0.12 20.58
CA GLN A 106 -38.70 1.07 20.76
C GLN A 106 -37.98 1.43 19.46
N PRO A 107 -37.86 2.72 19.11
CA PRO A 107 -37.08 3.14 17.96
C PRO A 107 -35.60 2.80 18.17
N ALA A 108 -34.94 2.26 17.14
CA ALA A 108 -33.51 2.03 17.16
C ALA A 108 -32.76 3.37 17.37
N LYS A 109 -31.81 3.42 18.31
CA LYS A 109 -31.10 4.66 18.65
C LYS A 109 -30.21 5.13 17.50
N HIS A 110 -30.24 6.44 17.21
CA HIS A 110 -29.49 7.09 16.13
C HIS A 110 -27.98 6.81 16.16
N ALA A 111 -27.41 6.63 17.36
CA ALA A 111 -26.00 6.25 17.58
C ALA A 111 -25.59 4.96 16.85
N ASN A 112 -26.52 4.01 16.65
CA ASN A 112 -26.23 2.76 15.96
C ASN A 112 -26.05 2.97 14.45
N ASN A 113 -26.86 3.84 13.82
CA ASN A 113 -26.69 4.18 12.41
C ASN A 113 -25.40 4.98 12.16
N THR A 114 -25.03 5.89 13.07
CA THR A 114 -23.77 6.64 12.98
C THR A 114 -22.56 5.72 13.15
N ALA A 115 -22.60 4.76 14.08
CA ALA A 115 -21.55 3.75 14.23
C ALA A 115 -21.43 2.86 12.98
N LEU A 116 -22.56 2.51 12.35
CA LEU A 116 -22.61 1.72 11.12
C LEU A 116 -21.99 2.49 9.93
N LEU A 117 -22.32 3.77 9.79
CA LEU A 117 -21.76 4.63 8.75
C LEU A 117 -20.26 4.86 8.96
N GLY A 118 -19.81 5.13 10.20
CA GLY A 118 -18.40 5.28 10.51
C GLY A 118 -17.60 4.01 10.26
N ALA A 119 -18.19 2.85 10.52
CA ALA A 119 -17.63 1.55 10.20
C ALA A 119 -17.43 1.35 8.68
N ILE A 120 -18.45 1.68 7.88
CA ILE A 120 -18.41 1.58 6.42
C ILE A 120 -17.40 2.56 5.81
N GLN A 121 -17.29 3.77 6.34
CA GLN A 121 -16.30 4.76 5.91
C GLN A 121 -14.88 4.26 6.16
N GLN A 122 -14.60 3.70 7.35
CA GLN A 122 -13.29 3.12 7.65
C GLN A 122 -12.93 1.96 6.70
N LEU A 123 -13.87 1.08 6.35
CA LEU A 123 -13.63 0.06 5.32
C LEU A 123 -13.22 0.70 3.99
N THR A 124 -13.94 1.72 3.54
CA THR A 124 -13.67 2.38 2.26
C THR A 124 -12.29 3.03 2.25
N GLU A 125 -11.89 3.67 3.35
CA GLU A 125 -10.55 4.24 3.54
C GLU A 125 -9.45 3.17 3.45
N ILE A 126 -9.67 2.04 4.13
CA ILE A 126 -8.72 0.93 4.16
C ILE A 126 -8.60 0.24 2.78
N TYR A 127 -9.70 0.08 2.06
CA TYR A 127 -9.68 -0.45 0.69
C TYR A 127 -8.96 0.49 -0.28
N LYS A 128 -9.06 1.82 -0.11
CA LYS A 128 -8.30 2.79 -0.91
C LYS A 128 -6.79 2.67 -0.71
N ILE A 129 -6.33 2.37 0.50
CA ILE A 129 -4.91 2.12 0.82
C ILE A 129 -4.39 0.84 0.11
N THR A 130 -5.29 -0.07 -0.28
CA THR A 130 -4.96 -1.37 -0.88
C THR A 130 -4.64 -1.30 -2.39
N ILE A 131 -4.83 -0.14 -3.03
CA ILE A 131 -4.26 0.16 -4.34
C ILE A 131 -3.03 1.04 -4.08
N PRO A 132 -1.83 0.46 -3.87
CA PRO A 132 -0.64 1.28 -3.77
C PRO A 132 -0.49 2.09 -5.06
N GLU A 133 -0.22 3.40 -4.95
CA GLU A 133 0.19 4.26 -6.08
C GLU A 133 1.41 3.71 -6.85
N GLU A 134 2.09 2.68 -6.35
CA GLU A 134 3.14 1.96 -7.07
C GLU A 134 2.61 1.00 -8.16
N VAL A 135 1.29 0.72 -8.22
CA VAL A 135 0.64 0.03 -9.36
C VAL A 135 0.03 1.04 -10.35
N ASN A 136 0.36 2.34 -10.21
CA ASN A 136 -0.06 3.39 -11.15
C ASN A 136 0.86 3.50 -12.38
N GLU A 137 1.75 2.53 -12.61
CA GLU A 137 2.16 2.16 -13.97
C GLU A 137 1.09 1.21 -14.56
N ILE A 138 -0.17 1.63 -14.56
CA ILE A 138 -1.11 1.13 -15.56
C ILE A 138 -0.67 1.87 -16.81
N GLU A 139 -0.20 1.15 -17.84
CA GLU A 139 -0.14 1.69 -19.19
C GLU A 139 -1.41 2.50 -19.41
N GLU A 140 -1.29 3.79 -19.77
CA GLU A 140 -2.44 4.62 -20.13
C GLU A 140 -3.32 3.79 -21.07
N TYR A 141 -4.43 3.26 -20.55
CA TYR A 141 -5.45 2.70 -21.40
C TYR A 141 -6.05 3.92 -22.09
N GLU A 142 -5.73 4.07 -23.37
CA GLU A 142 -6.42 5.03 -24.24
C GLU A 142 -7.92 4.88 -23.98
N ASP A 143 -8.53 5.95 -23.49
CA ASP A 143 -9.96 6.00 -23.23
C ASP A 143 -10.69 5.62 -24.52
N ASN A 144 -11.27 4.43 -24.53
CA ASN A 144 -11.98 3.87 -25.67
C ASN A 144 -13.41 4.40 -25.76
N GLY A 145 -13.73 5.48 -25.03
CA GLY A 145 -15.03 6.13 -25.05
C GLY A 145 -16.11 5.35 -24.31
N LEU A 146 -15.76 4.31 -23.54
CA LEU A 146 -16.75 3.54 -22.77
C LEU A 146 -17.38 4.39 -21.66
N ILE A 147 -16.61 5.29 -21.05
CA ILE A 147 -17.09 6.19 -19.99
C ILE A 147 -18.07 7.22 -20.57
N ASP A 148 -17.75 7.79 -21.74
CA ASP A 148 -18.64 8.72 -22.44
C ASP A 148 -19.94 8.04 -22.89
N ALA A 149 -19.86 6.80 -23.38
CA ALA A 149 -21.05 6.02 -23.75
C ALA A 149 -21.96 5.73 -22.54
N LEU A 150 -21.39 5.45 -21.37
CA LEU A 150 -22.16 5.22 -20.14
C LEU A 150 -22.83 6.51 -19.62
N ASN A 151 -22.14 7.65 -19.72
CA ASN A 151 -22.67 8.94 -19.29
C ASN A 151 -23.77 9.45 -20.23
N SER A 152 -23.66 9.20 -21.54
CA SER A 152 -24.71 9.57 -22.51
C SER A 152 -26.04 8.81 -22.33
N ASN A 153 -26.04 7.67 -21.63
CA ASN A 153 -27.24 6.88 -21.39
C ASN A 153 -27.98 7.25 -20.09
N GLN A 154 -27.48 8.22 -19.30
CA GLN A 154 -28.18 8.69 -18.09
C GLN A 154 -29.11 9.89 -18.31
N GLU A 155 -28.98 10.64 -19.41
CA GLU A 155 -29.79 11.85 -19.66
C GLU A 155 -31.19 11.58 -20.28
N GLY A 156 -31.61 10.32 -20.45
CA GLY A 156 -32.85 10.00 -21.16
C GLY A 156 -33.92 9.22 -20.39
N LEU A 157 -33.81 9.05 -19.08
CA LEU A 157 -34.70 8.13 -18.32
C LEU A 157 -35.61 8.77 -17.27
N TRP A 158 -35.68 10.10 -17.18
CA TRP A 158 -36.53 10.79 -16.18
C TRP A 158 -37.36 11.98 -16.70
N ASP A 159 -37.49 12.16 -18.02
CA ASP A 159 -38.44 13.12 -18.59
C ASP A 159 -39.53 12.33 -19.31
N ASP A 160 -40.54 11.88 -18.54
CA ASP A 160 -41.94 11.71 -18.96
C ASP A 160 -42.73 11.09 -17.78
N GLU A 161 -43.18 11.93 -16.85
CA GLU A 161 -44.40 11.69 -16.07
C GLU A 161 -44.83 13.01 -15.38
N ASP A 162 -45.63 13.80 -16.09
CA ASP A 162 -46.70 14.68 -15.56
C ASP A 162 -47.72 14.98 -16.67
#